data_AF-A0A699J1B6-F1
#
_entry.id   AF-A0A699J1B6-F1
#
_cell.length_a   1.000
_cell.length_b   1.000
_cell.length_c   1.000
_cell.angle_alpha   90.00
_cell.angle_beta   90.00
_cell.angle_gamma   90.00
#
_symmetry.space_group_name_H-M   'P 1'
#
loop_
_entity.id
_entity.type
_entity.pdbx_description
1 polymer ?
#
loop_
_entity_poly.entity_id
_entity_poly.type
_entity_poly.pdbx_seq_one_letter_code
_entity_poly.pdbx_strand_id
1 'polypeptide(L)'
;ILIESSKYFNLKVFTRLSDFCDHKFLIKIEVSMIMTNGESLKDMTSKFDKLVKFKGRDFHCWQKKMHFLLTTLKVVYVLSTPSPVWSENETLETTRKRMKWENDDYICRGHILNGMSDSLFDIYQNTESEKALWESLESKYMAEDAFATKFLMSSFMNYKMVDISPIMEQYHEMLRILGQYTQHNLMMDEAISVAVIIDKLPPS
;
A
#
# COMPACT_ATOMS: atom_id res chain seq x y z
N ILE A 1 -9.62 27.60 26.53
CA ILE A 1 -8.19 27.97 26.30
C ILE A 1 -7.22 26.83 26.63
N LEU A 2 -7.43 25.99 27.66
CA LEU A 2 -6.52 24.87 27.96
C LEU A 2 -6.66 23.60 27.08
N ILE A 3 -7.72 23.48 26.27
CA ILE A 3 -7.94 22.31 25.39
C ILE A 3 -7.23 22.46 24.03
N GLU A 4 -6.95 23.69 23.58
CA GLU A 4 -6.22 23.92 22.31
C GLU A 4 -4.72 23.66 22.44
N SER A 5 -4.13 23.93 23.61
CA SER A 5 -2.68 23.72 23.82
C SER A 5 -2.26 22.25 23.73
N SER A 6 -3.14 21.29 24.04
CA SER A 6 -2.86 19.85 23.95
C SER A 6 -2.81 19.33 22.50
N LYS A 7 -3.65 19.89 21.61
CA LYS A 7 -3.63 19.54 20.18
C LYS A 7 -2.39 20.08 19.47
N TYR A 8 -1.98 21.32 19.79
CA TYR A 8 -0.78 21.94 19.20
C TYR A 8 0.54 21.37 19.73
N PHE A 9 0.57 20.90 20.98
CA PHE A 9 1.76 20.26 21.56
C PHE A 9 2.04 18.89 20.92
N ASN A 10 1.00 18.12 20.60
CA ASN A 10 1.14 16.82 19.94
C ASN A 10 1.64 16.92 18.50
N LEU A 11 1.15 17.88 17.71
CA LEU A 11 1.54 18.00 16.30
C LEU A 11 3.01 18.43 16.13
N LYS A 12 3.53 19.31 17.01
CA LYS A 12 4.94 19.75 17.00
C LYS A 12 5.93 18.71 17.49
N VAL A 13 5.50 17.77 18.33
CA VAL A 13 6.33 16.63 18.77
C VAL A 13 6.36 15.57 17.68
N PHE A 14 5.23 15.34 16.99
CA PHE A 14 5.13 14.39 15.87
C PHE A 14 6.02 14.79 14.68
N THR A 15 6.04 16.06 14.30
CA THR A 15 6.92 16.56 13.22
C THR A 15 8.41 16.57 13.58
N ARG A 16 8.78 16.52 14.86
CA ARG A 16 10.20 16.37 15.28
C ARG A 16 10.64 14.91 15.38
N LEU A 17 9.71 13.98 15.56
CA LEU A 17 10.01 12.54 15.66
C LEU A 17 10.06 11.86 14.29
N SER A 18 9.36 12.40 13.28
CA SER A 18 9.46 11.95 11.88
C SER A 18 10.87 12.07 11.30
N ASP A 19 11.68 12.98 11.85
CA ASP A 19 13.04 13.26 11.36
C ASP A 19 14.09 12.26 11.89
N PHE A 20 13.74 11.39 12.85
CA PHE A 20 14.70 10.52 13.55
C PHE A 20 14.29 9.04 13.64
N CYS A 21 13.11 8.64 13.15
CA CYS A 21 12.58 7.29 13.39
C CYS A 21 12.26 6.52 12.11
N ASP A 22 12.61 5.24 12.12
CA ASP A 22 12.37 4.30 11.02
C ASP A 22 10.87 4.17 10.71
N HIS A 23 10.50 3.95 9.44
CA HIS A 23 9.09 3.96 8.97
C HIS A 23 8.19 2.97 9.75
N LYS A 24 8.78 1.87 10.23
CA LYS A 24 8.11 0.85 11.07
C LYS A 24 7.78 1.36 12.49
N PHE A 25 8.56 2.31 13.01
CA PHE A 25 8.35 2.92 14.33
C PHE A 25 7.31 4.04 14.28
N LEU A 26 7.31 4.85 13.21
CA LEU A 26 6.30 5.89 12.99
C LEU A 26 4.90 5.30 12.84
N ILE A 27 4.74 4.22 12.08
CA ILE A 27 3.47 3.47 11.98
C ILE A 27 3.03 2.96 13.35
N LYS A 28 3.96 2.48 14.19
CA LYS A 28 3.63 1.96 15.52
C LYS A 28 3.15 3.07 16.47
N ILE A 29 3.74 4.27 16.39
CA ILE A 29 3.30 5.44 17.15
C ILE A 29 1.94 5.93 16.64
N GLU A 30 1.77 6.06 15.33
CA GLU A 30 0.53 6.55 14.72
C GLU A 30 -0.65 5.62 15.02
N VAL A 31 -0.45 4.30 14.90
CA VAL A 31 -1.42 3.28 15.31
C VAL A 31 -1.69 3.36 16.82
N SER A 32 -0.66 3.51 17.66
CA SER A 32 -0.87 3.63 19.11
C SER A 32 -1.66 4.89 19.49
N MET A 33 -1.48 6.00 18.76
CA MET A 33 -2.16 7.27 18.98
C MET A 33 -3.62 7.24 18.50
N ILE A 34 -3.90 6.49 17.42
CA ILE A 34 -5.26 6.21 16.95
C ILE A 34 -6.00 5.32 17.97
N MET A 35 -5.34 4.30 18.52
CA MET A 35 -5.92 3.41 19.54
C MET A 35 -6.25 4.11 20.87
N THR A 36 -5.59 5.24 21.17
CA THR A 36 -5.92 6.08 22.33
C THR A 36 -7.11 7.03 22.10
N ASN A 37 -7.54 7.21 20.85
CA ASN A 37 -8.62 8.13 20.47
C ASN A 37 -9.96 7.40 20.19
N GLY A 38 -10.42 6.53 21.08
CA GLY A 38 -11.84 6.15 21.24
C GLY A 38 -12.67 5.66 20.03
N GLU A 39 -12.11 5.49 18.83
CA GLU A 39 -12.85 5.04 17.64
C GLU A 39 -13.15 3.53 17.73
N SER A 40 -14.41 3.14 17.50
CA SER A 40 -14.83 1.74 17.51
C SER A 40 -14.21 0.99 16.32
N LEU A 41 -13.81 -0.28 16.53
CA LEU A 41 -13.30 -1.16 15.47
C LEU A 41 -14.26 -1.22 14.26
N LYS A 42 -15.57 -1.14 14.51
CA LYS A 42 -16.62 -1.12 13.47
C LYS A 42 -16.57 0.14 12.60
N ASP A 43 -16.27 1.29 13.20
CA ASP A 43 -16.15 2.56 12.47
C ASP A 43 -14.90 2.55 11.60
N MET A 44 -13.79 2.01 12.12
CA MET A 44 -12.58 1.81 11.32
C MET A 44 -12.81 0.87 10.13
N THR A 45 -13.41 -0.30 10.33
CA THR A 45 -13.69 -1.24 9.22
C THR A 45 -14.57 -0.61 8.14
N SER A 46 -15.56 0.20 8.52
CA SER A 46 -16.42 0.92 7.55
C SER A 46 -15.68 1.97 6.71
N LYS A 47 -14.59 2.55 7.24
CA LYS A 47 -13.71 3.46 6.49
C LYS A 47 -12.90 2.69 5.45
N PHE A 48 -12.60 1.41 5.71
CA PHE A 48 -11.86 0.57 4.78
C PHE A 48 -12.71 0.02 3.63
N ASP A 49 -14.04 -0.08 3.80
CA ASP A 49 -14.96 -0.37 2.70
C ASP A 49 -14.93 0.72 1.60
N LYS A 50 -14.39 1.91 1.92
CA LYS A 50 -14.16 3.01 0.98
C LYS A 50 -12.78 2.97 0.33
N LEU A 51 -11.93 1.97 0.62
CA LEU A 51 -10.65 1.82 -0.06
C LEU A 51 -10.88 1.61 -1.56
N VAL A 52 -10.00 2.24 -2.36
CA VAL A 52 -9.98 2.00 -3.81
C VAL A 52 -9.67 0.52 -4.05
N LYS A 53 -10.58 -0.17 -4.75
CA LYS A 53 -10.40 -1.57 -5.15
C LYS A 53 -9.14 -1.73 -6.00
N PHE A 54 -8.37 -2.77 -5.73
CA PHE A 54 -7.21 -3.16 -6.56
C PHE A 54 -7.67 -3.60 -7.94
N LYS A 55 -7.00 -3.09 -8.97
CA LYS A 55 -7.31 -3.35 -10.38
C LYS A 55 -6.12 -3.91 -11.17
N GLY A 56 -5.11 -4.45 -10.48
CA GLY A 56 -3.89 -4.99 -11.11
C GLY A 56 -2.79 -3.97 -11.37
N ARG A 57 -2.88 -2.76 -10.79
CA ARG A 57 -1.82 -1.73 -10.84
C ARG A 57 -1.62 -1.14 -9.45
N ASP A 58 -0.43 -0.59 -9.20
CA ASP A 58 -0.04 0.06 -7.94
C ASP A 58 -0.26 -0.86 -6.74
N PHE A 59 0.04 -2.14 -6.97
CA PHE A 59 -0.04 -3.21 -5.99
C PHE A 59 0.70 -2.84 -4.71
N HIS A 60 1.88 -2.21 -4.78
CA HIS A 60 2.60 -1.82 -3.56
C HIS A 60 1.80 -0.85 -2.65
N CYS A 61 1.07 0.10 -3.24
CA CYS A 61 0.24 1.05 -2.48
C CYS A 61 -1.00 0.36 -1.89
N TRP A 62 -1.69 -0.44 -2.71
CA TRP A 62 -2.84 -1.22 -2.25
C TRP A 62 -2.45 -2.23 -1.16
N GLN A 63 -1.33 -2.93 -1.35
CA GLN A 63 -0.81 -3.93 -0.43
C GLN A 63 -0.52 -3.32 0.94
N LYS A 64 0.11 -2.13 1.00
CA LYS A 64 0.34 -1.41 2.26
C LYS A 64 -0.96 -1.07 2.98
N LYS A 65 -1.96 -0.58 2.25
CA LYS A 65 -3.29 -0.25 2.81
C LYS A 65 -4.00 -1.50 3.32
N MET A 66 -3.90 -2.60 2.58
CA MET A 66 -4.47 -3.89 2.97
C MET A 66 -3.78 -4.46 4.21
N HIS A 67 -2.45 -4.47 4.25
CA HIS A 67 -1.68 -4.90 5.41
C HIS A 67 -2.02 -4.07 6.67
N PHE A 68 -2.23 -2.76 6.52
CA PHE A 68 -2.67 -1.88 7.61
C PHE A 68 -4.07 -2.25 8.14
N LEU A 69 -5.02 -2.52 7.25
CA LEU A 69 -6.36 -3.02 7.60
C LEU A 69 -6.26 -4.33 8.41
N LEU A 70 -5.54 -5.32 7.88
CA LEU A 70 -5.39 -6.64 8.52
C LEU A 70 -4.68 -6.55 9.88
N THR A 71 -3.77 -5.58 10.03
CA THR A 71 -3.09 -5.29 11.30
C THR A 71 -4.09 -4.73 12.32
N THR A 72 -4.93 -3.78 11.91
CA THR A 72 -6.00 -3.21 12.74
C THR A 72 -6.99 -4.28 13.21
N LEU A 73 -7.29 -5.24 12.33
CA LEU A 73 -8.13 -6.41 12.62
C LEU A 73 -7.44 -7.49 13.45
N LYS A 74 -6.12 -7.37 13.68
CA LYS A 74 -5.28 -8.35 14.39
C LYS A 74 -5.21 -9.74 13.72
N VAL A 75 -5.42 -9.81 12.41
CA VAL A 75 -5.37 -11.07 11.63
C VAL A 75 -4.14 -11.17 10.72
N VAL A 76 -3.35 -10.10 10.57
CA VAL A 76 -2.17 -10.04 9.68
C VAL A 76 -1.13 -11.15 9.94
N TYR A 77 -1.09 -11.71 11.14
CA TYR A 77 -0.16 -12.79 11.48
C TYR A 77 -0.39 -14.06 10.65
N VAL A 78 -1.62 -14.28 10.14
CA VAL A 78 -1.97 -15.42 9.28
C VAL A 78 -1.14 -15.45 8.00
N LEU A 79 -0.76 -14.29 7.47
CA LEU A 79 0.08 -14.18 6.26
C LEU A 79 1.47 -14.84 6.43
N SER A 80 1.97 -14.91 7.67
CA SER A 80 3.32 -15.40 7.98
C SER A 80 3.34 -16.69 8.80
N THR A 81 2.23 -17.02 9.46
CA THR A 81 2.15 -18.15 10.40
C THR A 81 1.45 -19.33 9.72
N PRO A 82 2.08 -20.51 9.63
CA PRO A 82 1.45 -21.68 9.03
C PRO A 82 0.24 -22.14 9.85
N SER A 83 -0.71 -22.80 9.16
CA SER A 83 -1.89 -23.37 9.80
C SER A 83 -1.50 -24.41 10.87
N PRO A 84 -2.17 -24.41 12.03
CA PRO A 84 -1.99 -25.45 13.04
C PRO A 84 -2.36 -26.84 12.47
N VAL A 85 -1.45 -27.80 12.62
CA VAL A 85 -1.65 -29.17 12.10
C VAL A 85 -2.65 -29.92 12.99
N TRP A 86 -3.61 -30.59 12.36
CA TRP A 86 -4.53 -31.50 13.07
C TRP A 86 -3.79 -32.73 13.61
N SER A 87 -4.14 -33.17 14.81
CA SER A 87 -3.65 -34.43 15.37
C SER A 87 -4.74 -35.14 16.15
N GLU A 88 -4.69 -36.47 16.18
CA GLU A 88 -5.69 -37.33 16.82
C GLU A 88 -5.71 -37.17 18.35
N ASN A 89 -4.58 -36.77 18.95
CA ASN A 89 -4.41 -36.53 20.39
C ASN A 89 -4.56 -35.05 20.78
N GLU A 90 -5.34 -34.28 20.01
CA GLU A 90 -5.51 -32.86 20.33
C GLU A 90 -6.17 -32.61 21.69
N THR A 91 -5.54 -31.73 22.45
CA THR A 91 -6.16 -31.12 23.62
C THR A 91 -7.25 -30.13 23.20
N LEU A 92 -8.18 -29.84 24.11
CA LEU A 92 -9.18 -28.77 23.92
C LEU A 92 -8.53 -27.41 23.58
N GLU A 93 -7.35 -27.13 24.13
CA GLU A 93 -6.62 -25.89 23.88
C GLU A 93 -6.08 -25.81 22.44
N THR A 94 -5.53 -26.91 21.93
CA THR A 94 -5.03 -27.00 20.55
C THR A 94 -6.17 -26.87 19.54
N THR A 95 -7.33 -27.49 19.80
CA THR A 95 -8.51 -27.35 18.96
C THR A 95 -9.01 -25.91 18.91
N ARG A 96 -9.05 -25.21 20.05
CA ARG A 96 -9.43 -23.79 20.11
C ARG A 96 -8.47 -22.89 19.33
N LYS A 97 -7.16 -23.15 19.41
CA LYS A 97 -6.14 -22.42 18.65
C LYS A 97 -6.32 -22.61 17.15
N ARG A 98 -6.58 -23.84 16.69
CA ARG A 98 -6.86 -24.11 15.26
C ARG A 98 -8.13 -23.41 14.79
N MET A 99 -9.25 -23.56 15.49
CA MET A 99 -10.52 -22.91 15.10
C MET A 99 -10.39 -21.39 15.03
N LYS A 100 -9.63 -20.79 15.96
CA LYS A 100 -9.33 -19.36 15.91
C LYS A 100 -8.52 -19.01 14.67
N TRP A 101 -7.47 -19.77 14.36
CA TRP A 101 -6.64 -19.55 13.19
C TRP A 101 -7.45 -19.66 11.89
N GLU A 102 -8.30 -20.69 11.75
CA GLU A 102 -9.18 -20.89 10.60
C GLU A 102 -10.16 -19.72 10.41
N ASN A 103 -10.71 -19.21 11.52
CA ASN A 103 -11.57 -18.02 11.49
C ASN A 103 -10.80 -16.76 11.06
N ASP A 104 -9.60 -16.55 11.60
CA ASP A 104 -8.77 -15.40 11.25
C ASP A 104 -8.29 -15.47 9.78
N ASP A 105 -8.00 -16.67 9.27
CA ASP A 105 -7.70 -16.94 7.85
C ASP A 105 -8.88 -16.60 6.94
N TYR A 106 -10.08 -17.06 7.30
CA TYR A 106 -11.30 -16.72 6.57
C TYR A 106 -11.57 -15.22 6.53
N ILE A 107 -11.39 -14.51 7.66
CA ILE A 107 -11.55 -13.05 7.73
C ILE A 107 -10.51 -12.34 6.86
N CYS A 108 -9.25 -12.75 6.94
CA CYS A 108 -8.16 -12.16 6.17
C CYS A 108 -8.42 -12.30 4.66
N ARG A 109 -8.79 -13.52 4.23
CA ARG A 109 -9.17 -13.82 2.85
C ARG A 109 -10.36 -13.01 2.37
N GLY A 110 -11.39 -12.87 3.20
CA GLY A 110 -12.56 -12.05 2.91
C GLY A 110 -12.18 -10.59 2.63
N HIS A 111 -11.32 -9.99 3.46
CA HIS A 111 -10.90 -8.59 3.26
C HIS A 111 -10.05 -8.38 2.02
N ILE A 112 -9.13 -9.30 1.73
CA ILE A 112 -8.28 -9.21 0.54
C ILE A 112 -9.10 -9.35 -0.73
N LEU A 113 -10.01 -10.33 -0.79
CA LEU A 113 -10.92 -10.54 -1.92
C LEU A 113 -11.90 -9.36 -2.09
N ASN A 114 -12.44 -8.79 -1.01
CA ASN A 114 -13.28 -7.60 -1.12
C ASN A 114 -12.50 -6.34 -1.55
N GLY A 115 -11.20 -6.31 -1.25
CA GLY A 115 -10.29 -5.24 -1.63
C GLY A 115 -9.89 -5.22 -3.10
N MET A 116 -10.29 -6.20 -3.91
CA MET A 116 -9.97 -6.27 -5.36
C MET A 116 -11.21 -6.05 -6.25
N SER A 117 -10.97 -5.77 -7.53
CA SER A 117 -12.03 -5.68 -8.53
C SER A 117 -12.69 -7.03 -8.77
N ASP A 118 -13.94 -7.01 -9.22
CA ASP A 118 -14.74 -8.23 -9.41
C ASP A 118 -14.06 -9.20 -10.39
N SER A 119 -13.40 -8.68 -11.43
CA SER A 119 -12.60 -9.48 -12.36
C SER A 119 -11.41 -10.22 -11.71
N LEU A 120 -10.80 -9.63 -10.68
CA LEU A 120 -9.70 -10.26 -9.95
C LEU A 120 -10.25 -11.19 -8.87
N PHE A 121 -11.36 -10.83 -8.23
CA PHE A 121 -12.08 -11.70 -7.32
C PHE A 121 -12.39 -13.03 -7.98
N ASP A 122 -12.94 -13.02 -9.20
CA ASP A 122 -13.31 -14.23 -9.92
C ASP A 122 -12.13 -15.18 -10.17
N ILE A 123 -10.93 -14.62 -10.40
CA ILE A 123 -9.69 -15.37 -10.62
C ILE A 123 -9.19 -16.01 -9.32
N TYR A 124 -9.26 -15.27 -8.21
CA TYR A 124 -8.59 -15.63 -6.96
C TYR A 124 -9.48 -16.26 -5.88
N GLN A 125 -10.81 -16.21 -6.02
CA GLN A 125 -11.78 -16.65 -5.00
C GLN A 125 -11.60 -18.11 -4.55
N ASN A 126 -11.08 -18.98 -5.42
CA ASN A 126 -10.92 -20.41 -5.15
C ASN A 126 -9.54 -20.77 -4.58
N THR A 127 -8.75 -19.79 -4.14
CA THR A 127 -7.44 -20.05 -3.55
C THR A 127 -7.57 -20.76 -2.19
N GLU A 128 -6.82 -21.84 -2.03
CA GLU A 128 -6.96 -22.79 -0.91
C GLU A 128 -6.69 -22.18 0.47
N SER A 129 -5.76 -21.23 0.56
CA SER A 129 -5.43 -20.53 1.80
C SER A 129 -5.15 -19.06 1.54
N GLU A 130 -5.31 -18.25 2.59
CA GLU A 130 -4.96 -16.83 2.53
C GLU A 130 -3.48 -16.64 2.18
N LYS A 131 -2.59 -17.43 2.78
CA LYS A 131 -1.16 -17.35 2.50
C LYS A 131 -0.85 -17.59 1.01
N ALA A 132 -1.46 -18.60 0.39
CA ALA A 132 -1.29 -18.88 -1.03
C ALA A 132 -1.83 -17.74 -1.91
N LEU A 133 -2.94 -17.12 -1.50
CA LEU A 133 -3.49 -15.95 -2.19
C LEU A 133 -2.50 -14.78 -2.13
N TRP A 134 -2.02 -14.45 -0.94
CA TRP A 134 -1.07 -13.37 -0.73
C TRP A 134 0.23 -13.57 -1.51
N GLU A 135 0.82 -14.77 -1.45
CA GLU A 135 2.04 -15.12 -2.20
C GLU A 135 1.83 -15.06 -3.72
N SER A 136 0.68 -15.50 -4.22
CA SER A 136 0.35 -15.39 -5.64
C SER A 136 0.24 -13.94 -6.10
N LEU A 137 -0.34 -13.06 -5.27
CA LEU A 137 -0.46 -11.64 -5.57
C LEU A 137 0.92 -10.97 -5.57
N GLU A 138 1.75 -11.25 -4.56
CA GLU A 138 3.12 -10.74 -4.50
C GLU A 138 3.95 -11.20 -5.70
N SER A 139 3.93 -12.49 -6.02
CA SER A 139 4.69 -13.04 -7.14
C SER A 139 4.32 -12.41 -8.48
N LYS A 140 3.02 -12.13 -8.70
CA LYS A 140 2.56 -11.57 -9.97
C LYS A 140 2.81 -10.06 -10.05
N TYR A 141 2.39 -9.32 -9.05
CA TYR A 141 2.28 -7.87 -9.16
C TYR A 141 3.46 -7.10 -8.55
N MET A 142 4.26 -7.67 -7.63
CA MET A 142 5.45 -6.97 -7.12
C MET A 142 6.50 -6.78 -8.21
N ALA A 143 6.73 -7.81 -9.03
CA ALA A 143 7.70 -7.74 -10.13
C ALA A 143 7.24 -6.78 -11.23
N GLU A 144 5.95 -6.81 -11.59
CA GLU A 144 5.35 -5.91 -12.59
C GLU A 144 5.40 -4.46 -12.13
N ASP A 145 5.01 -4.14 -10.89
CA ASP A 145 5.07 -2.78 -10.34
C ASP A 145 6.50 -2.24 -10.29
N ALA A 146 7.45 -3.07 -9.83
CA ALA A 146 8.86 -2.68 -9.74
C ALA A 146 9.45 -2.42 -11.14
N PHE A 147 9.12 -3.26 -12.12
CA PHE A 147 9.53 -3.08 -13.50
C PHE A 147 8.90 -1.84 -14.13
N ALA A 148 7.60 -1.62 -13.96
CA ALA A 148 6.89 -0.44 -14.46
C ALA A 148 7.48 0.85 -13.87
N THR A 149 7.71 0.87 -12.55
CA THR A 149 8.33 2.01 -11.85
C THR A 149 9.73 2.29 -12.37
N LYS A 150 10.57 1.26 -12.52
CA LYS A 150 11.94 1.40 -13.05
C LYS A 150 11.94 1.84 -14.51
N PHE A 151 11.03 1.32 -15.33
CA PHE A 151 10.89 1.68 -16.74
C PHE A 151 10.45 3.13 -16.90
N LEU A 152 9.47 3.59 -16.12
CA LEU A 152 9.03 4.98 -16.10
C LEU A 152 10.14 5.91 -15.65
N MET A 153 10.86 5.54 -14.58
CA MET A 153 12.03 6.25 -14.11
C MET A 153 13.08 6.42 -15.20
N SER A 154 13.44 5.33 -15.88
CA SER A 154 14.40 5.37 -16.96
C SER A 154 13.90 6.18 -18.16
N SER A 155 12.63 6.05 -18.52
CA SER A 155 12.04 6.74 -19.68
C SER A 155 12.07 8.25 -19.50
N PHE A 156 11.69 8.75 -18.32
CA PHE A 156 11.73 10.17 -18.01
C PHE A 156 13.17 10.71 -17.90
N MET A 157 14.05 9.98 -17.21
CA MET A 157 15.44 10.41 -17.03
C MET A 157 16.21 10.45 -18.36
N ASN A 158 15.90 9.57 -19.30
CA ASN A 158 16.56 9.52 -20.62
C ASN A 158 15.87 10.36 -21.69
N TYR A 159 14.65 10.83 -21.45
CA TYR A 159 13.95 11.71 -22.39
C TYR A 159 14.76 13.00 -22.61
N LYS A 160 14.88 13.44 -23.86
CA LYS A 160 15.49 14.72 -24.25
C LYS A 160 14.74 15.27 -25.45
N MET A 161 14.48 16.58 -25.46
CA MET A 161 13.93 17.21 -26.65
C MET A 161 14.99 17.30 -27.74
N VAL A 162 14.55 17.16 -28.98
CA VAL A 162 15.37 17.21 -30.18
C VAL A 162 14.95 18.43 -31.01
N ASP A 163 15.92 19.22 -31.46
CA ASP A 163 15.71 20.47 -32.20
C ASP A 163 14.90 20.32 -33.49
N ILE A 164 15.01 19.15 -34.14
CA ILE A 164 14.38 18.90 -35.44
C ILE A 164 12.87 18.58 -35.34
N SER A 165 12.36 18.35 -34.12
CA SER A 165 10.97 17.93 -33.90
C SER A 165 10.10 19.08 -33.38
N PRO A 166 8.79 19.13 -33.74
CA PRO A 166 7.89 20.17 -33.23
C PRO A 166 7.81 20.15 -31.70
N ILE A 167 8.04 21.30 -31.07
CA ILE A 167 8.07 21.43 -29.59
C ILE A 167 6.76 20.95 -28.95
N MET A 168 5.62 21.18 -29.61
CA MET A 168 4.30 20.79 -29.08
C MET A 168 4.13 19.26 -28.98
N GLU A 169 4.61 18.50 -29.97
CA GLU A 169 4.53 17.03 -29.92
C GLU A 169 5.42 16.48 -28.81
N GLN A 170 6.62 17.05 -28.67
CA GLN A 170 7.57 16.69 -27.62
C GLN A 170 7.08 17.07 -26.22
N TYR A 171 6.35 18.18 -26.10
CA TYR A 171 5.71 18.58 -24.86
C TYR A 171 4.59 17.61 -24.46
N HIS A 172 3.74 17.20 -25.41
CA HIS A 172 2.68 16.23 -25.15
C HIS A 172 3.24 14.86 -24.75
N GLU A 173 4.32 14.41 -25.36
CA GLU A 173 4.99 13.16 -24.98
C GLU A 173 5.57 13.24 -23.56
N MET A 174 6.20 14.36 -23.20
CA MET A 174 6.69 14.59 -21.84
C MET A 174 5.54 14.61 -20.81
N LEU A 175 4.42 15.28 -21.12
CA LEU A 175 3.22 15.27 -20.28
C LEU A 175 2.62 13.86 -20.14
N ARG A 176 2.67 13.05 -21.20
CA ARG A 176 2.22 11.65 -21.15
C ARG A 176 3.04 10.84 -20.16
N ILE A 177 4.37 10.99 -20.19
CA ILE A 177 5.29 10.32 -19.24
C ILE A 177 5.02 10.81 -17.81
N LEU A 178 4.91 12.13 -17.60
CA LEU A 178 4.58 12.70 -16.27
C LEU A 178 3.21 12.25 -15.76
N GLY A 179 2.21 12.14 -16.63
CA GLY A 179 0.90 11.62 -16.28
C GLY A 179 0.96 10.18 -15.76
N GLN A 180 1.85 9.36 -16.32
CA GLN A 180 2.08 7.99 -15.86
C GLN A 180 2.74 7.94 -14.47
N TYR A 181 3.62 8.89 -14.14
CA TYR A 181 4.17 9.01 -12.79
C TYR A 181 3.10 9.27 -11.74
N THR A 182 2.19 10.21 -12.02
CA THR A 182 1.07 10.53 -11.12
C THR A 182 0.15 9.32 -10.96
N GLN A 183 -0.13 8.58 -12.04
CA GLN A 183 -0.92 7.36 -11.98
C GLN A 183 -0.26 6.30 -11.10
N HIS A 184 1.06 6.13 -11.21
CA HIS A 184 1.82 5.21 -10.38
C HIS A 184 2.16 5.74 -8.98
N ASN A 185 1.59 6.89 -8.61
CA ASN A 185 1.82 7.56 -7.34
C ASN A 185 3.32 7.81 -7.04
N LEU A 186 4.11 7.97 -8.11
CA LEU A 186 5.53 8.32 -8.07
C LEU A 186 5.61 9.83 -7.91
N MET A 187 5.54 10.30 -6.67
CA MET A 187 5.69 11.72 -6.35
C MET A 187 7.14 12.13 -6.63
N MET A 188 7.31 13.12 -7.49
CA MET A 188 8.60 13.77 -7.73
C MET A 188 8.56 15.13 -7.04
N ASP A 189 9.63 15.48 -6.34
CA ASP A 189 9.75 16.80 -5.73
C ASP A 189 9.65 17.89 -6.82
N GLU A 190 8.95 18.99 -6.51
CA GLU A 190 8.69 20.05 -7.48
C GLU A 190 10.00 20.68 -7.99
N ALA A 191 10.96 20.94 -7.09
CA ALA A 191 12.25 21.51 -7.49
C ALA A 191 13.06 20.53 -8.35
N ILE A 192 13.01 19.23 -8.05
CA ILE A 192 13.62 18.19 -8.89
C ILE A 192 12.94 18.15 -10.27
N SER A 193 11.60 18.18 -10.31
CA SER A 193 10.87 18.13 -11.58
C SER A 193 11.18 19.32 -12.49
N VAL A 194 11.24 20.53 -11.93
CA VAL A 194 11.60 21.75 -12.67
C VAL A 194 13.02 21.66 -13.20
N ALA A 195 13.98 21.23 -12.38
CA ALA A 195 15.37 21.06 -12.80
C ALA A 195 15.52 20.04 -13.94
N VAL A 196 14.81 18.91 -13.85
CA VAL A 196 14.85 17.86 -14.88
C VAL A 196 14.19 18.34 -16.18
N ILE A 197 13.06 19.06 -16.10
CA ILE A 197 12.40 19.62 -17.30
C ILE A 197 13.31 20.61 -18.01
N ILE A 198 14.02 21.47 -17.28
CA ILE A 198 14.99 22.42 -17.85
C ILE A 198 16.13 21.67 -18.56
N ASP A 199 16.66 20.60 -17.96
CA ASP A 199 17.69 19.73 -18.59
C ASP A 199 17.19 19.04 -19.88
N LYS A 200 15.87 18.93 -20.08
CA LYS A 200 15.29 18.29 -21.27
C LYS A 200 15.15 19.23 -22.44
N LEU A 201 15.26 20.55 -22.23
CA LEU A 201 15.15 21.53 -23.29
C LEU A 201 16.37 21.47 -24.21
N PRO A 202 16.21 21.76 -25.52
CA PRO A 202 17.35 21.82 -26.41
C PRO A 202 18.30 22.96 -26.06
N PRO A 203 19.61 22.83 -26.36
CA PRO A 203 20.55 23.93 -26.22
C PRO A 203 20.15 25.11 -27.13
N SER A 204 20.28 26.32 -26.59
CA SER A 204 19.96 27.58 -27.30
C SER A 204 20.96 27.93 -28.39
#